data_AF-A0A2K9J553-F1
#
_entry.id   AF-A0A2K9J553-F1
#
_cell.length_a   1.000
_cell.length_b   1.000
_cell.length_c   1.000
_cell.angle_alpha   90.00
_cell.angle_beta   90.00
_cell.angle_gamma   90.00
#
_symmetry.space_group_name_H-M   'P 1'
#
loop_
_entity.id
_entity.type
_entity.pdbx_description
1 polymer ?
#
loop_
_entity_poly.entity_id
_entity_poly.type
_entity_poly.pdbx_seq_one_letter_code
_entity_poly.pdbx_strand_id
1 'polypeptide(L)' 'MGDIADATIDGLLCEGCAELIDGDSPGYPRRCGDCEHA' A
#
# COMPACT_ATOMS: atom_id res chain seq x y z
N MET A 1 -15.86 -7.62 -8.26
CA MET A 1 -14.48 -8.16 -8.18
C MET A 1 -13.52 -6.98 -8.21
N GLY A 2 -13.31 -6.30 -7.08
CA GLY A 2 -12.50 -5.07 -7.07
C GLY A 2 -11.89 -4.70 -5.72
N ASP A 3 -12.27 -5.38 -4.65
CA ASP A 3 -11.96 -4.97 -3.27
C ASP A 3 -10.45 -4.96 -2.94
N ILE A 4 -9.68 -5.81 -3.61
CA ILE A 4 -8.22 -5.91 -3.42
C ILE A 4 -7.46 -4.88 -4.26
N ALA A 5 -7.99 -4.56 -5.46
CA ALA A 5 -7.41 -3.55 -6.33
C ALA A 5 -7.64 -2.15 -5.77
N ASP A 6 -8.82 -1.92 -5.18
CA ASP A 6 -9.20 -0.68 -4.52
C ASP A 6 -8.28 -0.39 -3.33
N ALA A 7 -8.07 -1.36 -2.42
CA ALA A 7 -7.19 -1.19 -1.26
C ALA A 7 -5.71 -0.94 -1.63
N THR A 8 -5.25 -1.45 -2.77
CA THR A 8 -3.89 -1.20 -3.26
C THR A 8 -3.76 0.22 -3.86
N ILE A 9 -4.79 0.68 -4.57
CA ILE A 9 -4.86 2.05 -5.10
C ILE A 9 -5.01 3.07 -3.97
N ASP A 10 -5.77 2.74 -2.93
CA ASP A 10 -5.99 3.57 -1.75
C ASP A 10 -4.68 3.87 -1.00
N GLY A 11 -3.63 3.08 -1.24
CA GLY A 11 -2.32 3.20 -0.60
C GLY A 11 -2.30 2.63 0.82
N LEU A 12 -3.24 1.72 1.12
CA LEU A 12 -3.29 0.93 2.35
C LEU A 12 -2.34 -0.28 2.29
N LEU A 13 -1.98 -0.74 1.10
CA LEU A 13 -1.01 -1.83 0.91
C LEU A 13 0.29 -1.34 0.31
N CYS A 14 1.39 -1.89 0.81
CA CYS A 14 2.69 -1.73 0.20
C CYS A 14 2.70 -2.37 -1.20
N GLU A 15 3.11 -1.62 -2.22
CA GLU A 15 3.24 -2.14 -3.59
C GLU A 15 4.34 -3.21 -3.75
N GLY A 16 5.28 -3.31 -2.80
CA GLY A 16 6.42 -4.22 -2.85
C GLY A 16 6.21 -5.53 -2.09
N CYS A 17 5.67 -5.46 -0.86
CA CYS A 17 5.50 -6.62 0.02
C CYS A 17 4.03 -6.95 0.32
N ALA A 18 3.08 -6.13 -0.15
CA ALA A 18 1.66 -6.23 0.17
C ALA A 18 1.33 -6.21 1.67
N GLU A 19 2.23 -5.65 2.51
CA GLU A 19 1.89 -5.40 3.91
C GLU A 19 0.92 -4.22 4.03
N LEU A 20 0.07 -4.26 5.07
CA LEU A 20 -0.78 -3.15 5.44
C LEU A 20 0.08 -2.02 6.03
N ILE A 21 0.05 -0.86 5.41
CA ILE A 21 0.74 0.33 5.92
C ILE A 21 -0.25 1.05 6.83
N ASP A 22 -0.01 1.02 8.14
CA ASP A 22 -0.76 1.81 9.12
C ASP A 22 -0.59 3.32 8.81
N GLY A 23 -1.61 3.94 8.23
CA GLY A 23 -1.60 5.35 7.88
C GLY A 23 -2.75 5.72 6.95
N ASP A 24 -3.07 7.02 6.93
CA ASP A 24 -4.08 7.62 6.05
C ASP A 24 -3.86 7.19 4.59
N SER A 25 -4.94 6.71 3.95
CA SER A 25 -5.00 6.28 2.55
C SER A 25 -4.69 7.44 1.62
N PRO A 26 -3.45 7.57 1.10
CA PRO A 26 -3.11 8.74 0.32
C PRO A 26 -3.66 8.66 -1.12
N GLY A 27 -4.33 7.56 -1.48
CA GLY A 27 -4.94 7.37 -2.81
C GLY A 27 -3.90 7.10 -3.91
N TYR A 28 -2.69 6.70 -3.53
CA TYR A 28 -1.65 6.25 -4.44
C TYR A 28 -0.84 5.08 -3.83
N PRO A 29 -0.35 4.13 -4.66
CA PRO A 29 0.50 3.04 -4.20
C PRO A 29 1.82 3.58 -3.62
N ARG A 30 2.25 3.00 -2.49
CA ARG A 30 3.46 3.43 -1.77
C ARG A 30 4.24 2.23 -1.24
N ARG A 31 5.50 2.47 -0.90
CA ARG A 31 6.37 1.47 -0.26
C ARG A 31 6.36 1.67 1.26
N CYS A 32 6.43 0.58 2.02
CA CYS A 32 6.65 0.64 3.46
C CYS A 32 8.10 1.04 3.76
N GLY A 33 8.38 1.48 5.00
CA GLY A 33 9.73 1.90 5.39
C GLY A 33 10.79 0.80 5.20
N ASP A 34 10.40 -0.47 5.29
CA ASP A 34 11.28 -1.61 5.02
C ASP A 34 11.64 -1.70 3.52
N CYS A 35 10.65 -1.59 2.64
CA CYS A 35 10.83 -1.56 1.18
C CYS A 35 11.51 -0.26 0.67
N GLU A 36 11.34 0.87 1.36
CA GLU A 36 12.03 2.13 1.04
C GLU A 36 13.51 2.11 1.44
N HIS A 37 13.89 1.27 2.40
CA HIS A 37 15.27 1.15 2.91
C HIS A 37 16.03 -0.09 2.39
N ALA A 38 15.43 -0.85 1.46
CA ALA A 38 15.99 -2.06 0.85
C ALA A 38 16.87 -1.79 -0.38
#